data_AF-A0A5W2LZJ6-F1
#
_entry.id   AF-A0A5W2LZJ6-F1
#
_cell.length_a   1.000
_cell.length_b   1.000
_cell.length_c   1.000
_cell.angle_alpha   90.00
_cell.angle_beta   90.00
_cell.angle_gamma   90.00
#
_symmetry.space_group_name_H-M   'P 1'
#
loop_
_entity.id
_entity.type
_entity.pdbx_description
1 polymer ?
#
loop_
_entity_poly.entity_id
_entity_poly.type
_entity_poly.pdbx_seq_one_letter_code
_entity_poly.pdbx_strand_id
1 'polypeptide(L)'
;MNVLKFKNGTVSVGDIFVSSWGYEQTNVSFYQVISLHGKTTVTVREIRANTQHTKSMMTGYKIPRLNDFCGGPLKRRVREFSCEPAICIEAFETAYKTQPEEEFEFTSYY
;
A
#
# COMPACT_ATOMS: atom_id res chain seq x y z
N MET A 1 -0.96 -7.40 -20.99
CA MET A 1 -0.68 -7.31 -19.54
C MET A 1 -1.77 -8.06 -18.80
N ASN A 2 -1.40 -8.85 -17.79
CA ASN A 2 -2.37 -9.61 -17.01
C ASN A 2 -3.00 -8.66 -15.97
N VAL A 3 -4.33 -8.62 -15.89
CA VAL A 3 -5.08 -7.72 -15.00
C VAL A 3 -6.21 -8.50 -14.35
N LEU A 4 -6.33 -8.38 -13.02
CA LEU A 4 -7.48 -8.89 -12.28
C LEU A 4 -8.58 -7.83 -12.27
N LYS A 5 -9.82 -8.27 -12.48
CA LYS A 5 -11.01 -7.41 -12.48
C LYS A 5 -11.89 -7.77 -11.29
N PHE A 6 -12.29 -6.75 -10.55
CA PHE A 6 -13.15 -6.83 -9.38
C PHE A 6 -14.33 -5.88 -9.55
N LYS A 7 -15.36 -6.04 -8.73
CA LYS A 7 -16.51 -5.12 -8.76
C LYS A 7 -16.13 -3.68 -8.41
N ASN A 8 -15.12 -3.52 -7.55
CA ASN A 8 -14.65 -2.25 -7.02
C ASN A 8 -13.36 -1.73 -7.67
N GLY A 9 -12.91 -2.34 -8.78
CA GLY A 9 -11.74 -1.85 -9.51
C GLY A 9 -10.96 -2.94 -10.23
N THR A 10 -9.75 -2.61 -10.64
CA THR A 10 -8.82 -3.55 -11.28
C THR A 10 -7.49 -3.58 -10.54
N VAL A 11 -6.76 -4.69 -10.64
CA VAL A 11 -5.42 -4.82 -10.07
C VAL A 11 -4.46 -5.40 -11.11
N SER A 12 -3.34 -4.72 -11.32
CA SER A 12 -2.30 -5.07 -12.28
C SER A 12 -0.92 -5.16 -11.61
N VAL A 13 0.04 -5.79 -12.28
CA VAL A 13 1.44 -5.77 -11.81
C VAL A 13 1.97 -4.35 -11.88
N GLY A 14 2.57 -3.87 -10.80
CA GLY A 14 3.02 -2.49 -10.65
C GLY A 14 2.04 -1.60 -9.87
N ASP A 15 0.79 -2.01 -9.67
CA ASP A 15 -0.15 -1.29 -8.81
C ASP A 15 0.37 -1.25 -7.36
N ILE A 16 -0.02 -0.20 -6.63
CA ILE A 16 0.39 0.02 -5.24
C ILE A 16 -0.82 -0.07 -4.32
N PHE A 17 -0.60 -0.71 -3.18
CA PHE A 17 -1.48 -0.66 -2.04
C PHE A 17 -0.79 0.12 -0.92
N VAL A 18 -1.52 0.98 -0.24
CA VAL A 18 -1.06 1.75 0.91
C VAL A 18 -1.85 1.36 2.14
N SER A 19 -1.15 1.13 3.24
CA SER A 19 -1.76 1.05 4.57
C SER A 19 -1.39 2.29 5.35
N SER A 20 -2.36 2.78 6.13
CA SER A 20 -2.14 3.81 7.14
C SER A 20 -2.81 3.33 8.40
N TRP A 21 -2.01 3.09 9.44
CA TRP A 21 -2.50 2.59 10.73
C TRP A 21 -1.69 3.23 11.85
N GLY A 22 -2.32 3.41 13.00
CA GLY A 22 -1.68 4.09 14.10
C GLY A 22 -2.60 4.15 15.30
N TYR A 23 -2.01 4.11 16.49
CA TYR A 23 -2.73 4.43 17.71
C TYR A 23 -2.28 5.80 18.20
N GLU A 24 -0.99 5.93 18.52
CA GLU A 24 -0.36 7.22 18.88
C GLU A 24 0.39 7.84 17.70
N GLN A 25 1.03 7.03 16.85
CA GLN A 25 1.75 7.47 15.65
C GLN A 25 1.14 6.84 14.40
N THR A 26 1.05 7.59 13.32
CA THR A 26 0.53 7.11 12.04
C THR A 26 1.65 6.46 11.23
N ASN A 27 1.64 5.13 11.14
CA ASN A 27 2.51 4.35 10.27
C ASN A 27 1.88 4.23 8.89
N VAL A 28 2.60 4.73 7.89
CA VAL A 28 2.25 4.54 6.48
C VAL A 28 3.27 3.61 5.82
N SER A 29 2.76 2.52 5.23
CA SER A 29 3.53 1.51 4.49
C SER A 29 2.94 1.29 3.09
N PHE A 30 3.81 0.96 2.13
CA PHE A 30 3.44 0.81 0.73
C PHE A 30 3.82 -0.57 0.21
N TYR A 31 2.96 -1.16 -0.61
CA TYR A 31 3.12 -2.50 -1.15
C TYR A 31 2.84 -2.51 -2.64
N GLN A 32 3.84 -2.88 -3.44
CA GLN A 32 3.71 -2.97 -4.88
C GLN A 32 3.41 -4.40 -5.32
N VAL A 33 2.46 -4.56 -6.25
CA VAL A 33 2.13 -5.85 -6.85
C VAL A 33 3.26 -6.32 -7.76
N ILE A 34 3.82 -7.49 -7.47
CA ILE A 34 4.89 -8.11 -8.27
C ILE A 34 4.38 -9.25 -9.15
N SER A 35 3.27 -9.91 -8.79
CA SER A 35 2.65 -10.94 -9.60
C SER A 35 1.17 -11.15 -9.28
N LEU A 36 0.44 -11.71 -10.24
CA LEU A 36 -0.98 -12.04 -10.13
C LEU A 36 -1.18 -13.55 -10.19
N HIS A 37 -2.12 -14.08 -9.43
CA HIS A 37 -2.39 -15.51 -9.32
C HIS A 37 -3.89 -15.81 -9.34
N GLY A 38 -4.31 -16.69 -10.25
CA GLY A 38 -5.71 -17.07 -10.40
C GLY A 38 -6.59 -15.85 -10.70
N LYS A 39 -7.73 -15.76 -10.01
CA LYS A 39 -8.73 -14.70 -10.25
C LYS A 39 -8.73 -13.59 -9.19
N THR A 40 -8.20 -13.85 -8.00
CA THR A 40 -8.39 -12.97 -6.82
C THR A 40 -7.13 -12.80 -5.97
N THR A 41 -6.02 -13.43 -6.33
CA THR A 41 -4.82 -13.45 -5.49
C THR A 41 -3.70 -12.68 -6.15
N VAL A 42 -2.97 -11.91 -5.35
CA VAL A 42 -1.80 -11.14 -5.76
C VAL A 42 -0.63 -11.45 -4.85
N THR A 43 0.57 -11.32 -5.38
CA THR A 43 1.78 -11.25 -4.55
C THR A 43 2.24 -9.81 -4.57
N VAL A 44 2.34 -9.22 -3.39
CA VAL A 44 2.85 -7.87 -3.18
C VAL A 44 4.19 -7.92 -2.47
N ARG A 45 4.96 -6.85 -2.56
CA ARG A 45 6.17 -6.66 -1.77
C ARG A 45 6.20 -5.23 -1.27
N GLU A 46 6.63 -5.07 -0.03
CA GLU A 46 6.80 -3.74 0.54
C GLU A 46 7.82 -2.93 -0.27
N ILE A 47 7.56 -1.64 -0.43
CA ILE A 47 8.47 -0.69 -1.07
C ILE A 47 8.79 0.44 -0.11
N ARG A 48 9.99 0.99 -0.23
CA ARG A 48 10.40 2.16 0.53
C ARG A 48 9.56 3.38 0.14
N ALA A 49 9.59 4.39 0.99
CA ALA A 49 8.96 5.68 0.73
C ALA A 49 9.98 6.81 0.89
N ASN A 50 9.78 7.87 0.10
CA ASN A 50 10.35 9.18 0.38
C ASN A 50 9.56 9.83 1.50
N THR A 51 10.26 10.40 2.47
CA THR A 51 9.65 11.15 3.57
C THR A 51 9.94 12.63 3.38
N GLN A 52 8.89 13.45 3.33
CA GLN A 52 8.98 14.91 3.34
C GLN A 52 8.42 15.43 4.66
N HIS A 53 9.30 15.87 5.57
CA HIS A 53 8.86 16.45 6.84
C HIS A 53 8.37 17.88 6.64
N THR A 54 7.30 18.24 7.34
CA THR A 54 6.89 19.65 7.48
C THR A 54 7.83 20.40 8.44
N LYS A 55 7.66 21.73 8.55
CA LYS A 55 8.45 22.59 9.46
C LYS A 55 8.46 22.09 10.90
N SER A 56 7.35 21.47 11.33
CA SER A 56 7.32 20.63 12.52
C SER A 56 7.78 19.24 12.12
N MET A 57 8.94 18.79 12.61
CA MET A 57 9.50 17.47 12.31
C MET A 57 8.60 16.29 12.77
N MET A 58 7.50 16.58 13.47
CA MET A 58 6.52 15.63 14.00
C MET A 58 5.45 15.19 12.99
N THR A 59 5.36 15.88 11.85
CA THR A 59 4.39 15.60 10.78
C THR A 59 5.08 15.66 9.42
N GLY A 60 4.54 14.94 8.45
CA GLY A 60 5.04 14.99 7.08
C GLY A 60 4.26 14.10 6.15
N TYR A 61 4.77 14.00 4.92
CA TYR A 61 4.20 13.20 3.85
C TYR A 61 5.13 12.08 3.46
N LYS A 62 4.56 10.92 3.13
CA LYS A 62 5.26 9.82 2.49
C LYS A 62 4.78 9.63 1.06
N ILE A 63 5.74 9.39 0.17
CA ILE A 63 5.50 9.11 -1.25
C ILE A 63 6.16 7.76 -1.58
N PRO A 64 5.45 6.81 -2.20
CA PRO A 64 6.01 5.50 -2.52
C PRO A 64 7.18 5.60 -3.51
N ARG A 65 8.25 4.83 -3.28
CA ARG A 65 9.34 4.64 -4.25
C ARG A 65 9.12 3.38 -5.05
N LEU A 66 8.63 3.53 -6.27
CA LEU A 66 8.38 2.41 -7.18
C LEU A 66 9.63 1.55 -7.38
N ASN A 67 9.46 0.24 -7.28
CA ASN A 67 10.49 -0.78 -7.44
C ASN A 67 11.63 -0.76 -6.39
N ASP A 68 11.60 0.13 -5.39
CA ASP A 68 12.54 0.12 -4.26
C ASP A 68 12.08 -0.87 -3.19
N PHE A 69 12.13 -2.15 -3.53
CA PHE A 69 11.57 -3.21 -2.70
C PHE A 69 12.36 -3.42 -1.41
N CYS A 70 11.63 -3.59 -0.31
CA CYS A 70 12.14 -4.04 0.98
C CYS A 70 11.33 -5.25 1.50
N GLY A 71 11.88 -5.96 2.48
CA GLY A 71 11.24 -7.15 3.02
C GLY A 71 11.04 -8.29 2.01
N GLY A 72 10.21 -9.26 2.40
CA GLY A 72 9.86 -10.43 1.60
C GLY A 72 8.52 -10.28 0.84
N PRO A 73 8.26 -11.15 -0.15
CA PRO A 73 6.99 -11.16 -0.86
C PRO A 73 5.85 -11.70 0.01
N LEU A 74 4.68 -11.06 -0.08
CA LEU A 74 3.46 -11.42 0.63
C LEU A 74 2.37 -11.79 -0.36
N LYS A 75 1.87 -13.02 -0.27
CA LYS A 75 0.73 -13.48 -1.06
C LYS A 75 -0.56 -13.11 -0.33
N ARG A 76 -1.45 -12.35 -0.97
CA ARG A 76 -2.70 -11.85 -0.39
C ARG A 76 -3.87 -11.97 -1.37
N ARG A 77 -5.07 -12.20 -0.83
CA ARG A 77 -6.31 -12.18 -1.59
C ARG A 77 -6.88 -10.77 -1.60
N VAL A 78 -7.22 -10.27 -2.77
CA VAL A 78 -7.90 -8.98 -2.95
C VAL A 78 -9.34 -9.11 -2.50
N ARG A 79 -9.81 -8.12 -1.74
CA ARG A 79 -11.15 -8.04 -1.19
C ARG A 79 -11.97 -7.00 -1.96
N GLU A 80 -13.23 -7.33 -2.18
CA GLU A 80 -14.17 -6.53 -2.99
C GLU A 80 -15.17 -5.71 -2.16
N PHE A 81 -15.05 -5.70 -0.83
CA PHE A 81 -16.06 -5.10 0.05
C PHE A 81 -15.91 -3.59 0.24
N SER A 82 -14.76 -3.02 -0.13
CA SER A 82 -14.48 -1.59 0.01
C SER A 82 -14.70 -0.86 -1.32
N CYS A 83 -14.72 0.48 -1.30
CA CYS A 83 -14.82 1.31 -2.50
C CYS A 83 -13.64 1.08 -3.46
N GLU A 84 -12.47 0.77 -2.93
CA GLU A 84 -11.23 0.45 -3.65
C GLU A 84 -10.83 -1.02 -3.41
N PRO A 85 -10.13 -1.68 -4.34
CA PRO A 85 -9.53 -2.98 -4.08
C PRO A 85 -8.64 -2.91 -2.83
N ALA A 86 -8.77 -3.89 -1.94
CA ALA A 86 -8.04 -3.90 -0.68
C ALA A 86 -7.38 -5.25 -0.40
N ILE A 87 -6.27 -5.24 0.31
CA ILE A 87 -5.59 -6.43 0.83
C ILE A 87 -5.39 -6.29 2.34
N CYS A 88 -5.58 -7.38 3.06
CA CYS A 88 -5.26 -7.44 4.48
C CYS A 88 -3.80 -7.87 4.62
N ILE A 89 -2.98 -7.02 5.22
CA ILE A 89 -1.57 -7.32 5.49
C ILE A 89 -1.48 -8.14 6.77
N GLU A 90 -2.02 -7.58 7.85
CA GLU A 90 -2.19 -8.16 9.17
C GLU A 90 -3.62 -7.93 9.68
N ALA A 91 -3.99 -8.52 10.82
CA ALA A 91 -5.34 -8.37 11.38
C ALA A 91 -5.72 -6.91 11.67
N PHE A 92 -4.74 -6.07 11.97
CA PHE A 92 -4.90 -4.64 12.26
C PHE A 92 -4.49 -3.73 11.10
N GLU A 93 -3.97 -4.29 10.00
CA GLU A 93 -3.42 -3.53 8.88
C GLU A 93 -4.11 -3.94 7.57
N THR A 94 -4.91 -3.03 7.02
CA THR A 94 -5.51 -3.18 5.70
C THR A 94 -4.93 -2.13 4.78
N ALA A 95 -4.48 -2.57 3.59
CA ALA A 95 -3.94 -1.70 2.56
C ALA A 95 -4.95 -1.56 1.42
N TYR A 96 -5.15 -0.34 0.94
CA TYR A 96 -6.07 0.00 -0.15
C TYR A 96 -5.27 0.40 -1.39
N LYS A 97 -5.82 0.12 -2.57
CA LYS A 97 -5.19 0.55 -3.81
C LYS A 97 -5.08 2.09 -3.84
N THR A 98 -3.95 2.58 -4.32
CA THR A 98 -3.65 4.01 -4.46
C THR A 98 -2.91 4.28 -5.77
N GLN A 99 -2.76 5.56 -6.10
CA GLN A 99 -1.90 6.03 -7.18
C GLN A 99 -0.46 6.28 -6.70
N PRO A 100 0.56 6.07 -7.55
CA PRO A 100 1.97 6.23 -7.20
C PRO A 100 2.36 7.66 -6.81
N GLU A 101 1.59 8.66 -7.24
CA GLU A 101 1.88 10.08 -7.04
C GLU A 101 1.19 10.65 -5.78
N GLU A 102 0.38 9.84 -5.11
CA GLU A 102 -0.40 10.29 -3.97
C GLU A 102 0.46 10.40 -2.70
N GLU A 103 0.28 11.51 -1.98
CA GLU A 103 1.01 11.81 -0.75
C GLU A 103 0.21 11.38 0.48
N PHE A 104 0.85 10.66 1.40
CA PHE A 104 0.20 10.15 2.60
C PHE A 104 0.79 10.79 3.86
N GLU A 105 -0.07 11.44 4.64
CA GLU A 105 0.33 12.07 5.89
C GLU A 105 0.69 11.03 6.95
N PHE A 106 1.79 11.27 7.66
CA PHE A 106 2.21 10.48 8.82
C PHE A 106 2.49 11.41 10.01
N THR A 107 2.35 10.86 11.21
CA THR A 107 2.62 11.53 12.48
C THR A 107 3.65 10.73 13.25
N SER A 108 4.61 11.42 13.86
CA SER A 108 5.69 10.82 14.67
C SER A 108 5.91 11.68 15.91
N TYR A 109 6.14 11.03 17.06
CA TYR A 109 6.62 11.70 18.27
C TYR A 109 8.16 11.58 18.34
N TYR A 110 8.80 12.54 19.01
CA TYR A 110 10.22 12.50 19.37
C TYR A 110 10.44 11.75 20.68
#